data_AF-A0A1F7MJ63-F1
#
_entry.id   AF-A0A1F7MJ63-F1
#
_cell.length_a   1.000
_cell.length_b   1.000
_cell.length_c   1.000
_cell.angle_alpha   90.00
_cell.angle_beta   90.00
_cell.angle_gamma   90.00
#
_symmetry.space_group_name_H-M   'P 1'
#
loop_
_entity.id
_entity.type
_entity.pdbx_description
1 polymer ?
#
loop_
_entity_poly.entity_id
_entity_poly.type
_entity_poly.pdbx_seq_one_letter_code
_entity_poly.pdbx_strand_id
1 'polypeptide(L)'
;MARRLRIKSKVWLEAGGRMIFSDGRLELLEAVDELGSLARAARRLGMSYRAAWGLLKVTERALGVTLLAVRIGGRRGGGAALTREARELVRRFRRVKQQV
;
A
#
# COMPACT_ATOMS: atom_id res chain seq x y z
N MET A 1 -11.31 -32.31 -25.36
CA MET A 1 -11.33 -30.83 -25.19
C MET A 1 -10.05 -30.40 -24.48
N ALA A 2 -9.14 -29.69 -25.16
CA ALA A 2 -7.91 -29.21 -24.55
C ALA A 2 -8.20 -28.08 -23.55
N ARG A 3 -7.70 -28.21 -22.32
CA ARG A 3 -7.91 -27.22 -21.27
C ARG A 3 -7.04 -25.99 -21.58
N ARG A 4 -7.65 -24.81 -21.78
CA ARG A 4 -6.90 -23.55 -21.96
C ARG A 4 -6.03 -23.29 -20.73
N LEU A 5 -4.72 -23.23 -20.93
CA LEU A 5 -3.77 -22.78 -19.93
C LEU A 5 -3.82 -21.24 -19.86
N ARG A 6 -3.63 -20.70 -18.65
CA ARG A 6 -3.52 -19.26 -18.41
C ARG A 6 -2.26 -19.00 -17.59
N ILE A 7 -1.42 -18.08 -18.07
CA ILE A 7 -0.27 -17.60 -17.31
C ILE A 7 -0.78 -16.65 -16.24
N LYS A 8 -0.29 -16.80 -15.01
CA LYS A 8 -0.54 -15.89 -13.89
C LYS A 8 0.80 -15.52 -13.28
N SER A 9 1.03 -14.24 -13.07
CA SER A 9 2.19 -13.68 -12.38
C SER A 9 1.74 -12.91 -11.14
N LYS A 10 2.61 -12.87 -10.12
CA LYS A 10 2.48 -12.00 -8.96
C LYS A 10 3.85 -11.37 -8.70
N VAL A 11 3.85 -10.07 -8.42
CA VAL A 11 5.06 -9.32 -8.09
C VAL A 11 4.96 -8.85 -6.65
N TRP A 12 6.06 -8.94 -5.90
CA TRP A 12 6.19 -8.36 -4.57
C TRP A 12 7.63 -7.91 -4.33
N LEU A 13 7.80 -6.97 -3.40
CA LEU A 13 9.09 -6.59 -2.85
C LEU A 13 9.33 -7.38 -1.56
N GLU A 14 10.56 -7.84 -1.40
CA GLU A 14 11.02 -8.59 -0.23
C GLU A 14 12.21 -7.88 0.41
N ALA A 15 12.27 -7.90 1.74
CA ALA A 15 13.48 -7.56 2.48
C ALA A 15 13.68 -8.57 3.62
N GLY A 16 14.86 -9.20 3.66
CA GLY A 16 15.22 -10.17 4.70
C GLY A 16 14.26 -11.36 4.82
N GLY A 17 13.85 -11.96 3.69
CA GLY A 17 12.95 -13.12 3.69
C GLY A 17 11.48 -12.79 3.98
N ARG A 18 11.11 -11.50 4.02
CA ARG A 18 9.74 -11.05 4.32
C ARG A 18 9.18 -10.18 3.21
N MET A 19 7.95 -10.49 2.79
CA MET A 19 7.22 -9.68 1.82
C MET A 19 6.85 -8.31 2.44
N ILE A 20 7.41 -7.22 1.90
CA ILE A 20 7.23 -5.86 2.43
C ILE A 20 6.30 -5.02 1.57
N PHE A 21 6.10 -5.35 0.30
CA PHE A 21 5.20 -4.60 -0.59
C PHE A 21 4.64 -5.50 -1.67
N SER A 22 3.34 -5.40 -1.93
CA SER A 22 2.63 -6.16 -2.96
C SER A 22 1.32 -5.44 -3.30
N ASP A 23 0.50 -6.03 -4.17
CA ASP A 23 -0.79 -5.49 -4.61
C ASP A 23 -1.67 -4.96 -3.47
N GLY A 24 -1.80 -5.69 -2.36
CA GLY A 24 -2.64 -5.23 -1.25
C GLY A 24 -2.13 -3.94 -0.58
N ARG A 25 -0.80 -3.72 -0.55
CA ARG A 25 -0.21 -2.48 0.00
C ARG A 25 -0.24 -1.35 -1.02
N LEU A 26 -0.11 -1.68 -2.30
CA LEU A 26 -0.34 -0.74 -3.39
C LEU A 26 -1.77 -0.18 -3.33
N GLU A 27 -2.78 -1.06 -3.31
CA GLU A 27 -4.20 -0.69 -3.21
C GLU A 27 -4.49 0.12 -1.95
N LEU A 28 -3.85 -0.22 -0.82
CA LEU A 28 -3.99 0.55 0.42
C LEU A 28 -3.47 1.97 0.29
N LEU A 29 -2.27 2.16 -0.26
CA LEU A 29 -1.69 3.50 -0.45
C LEU A 29 -2.49 4.33 -1.45
N GLU A 30 -2.98 3.71 -2.53
CA GLU A 30 -3.84 4.36 -3.51
C GLU A 30 -5.17 4.81 -2.88
N ALA A 31 -5.81 3.94 -2.11
CA ALA A 31 -7.02 4.30 -1.37
C ALA A 31 -6.77 5.41 -0.33
N VAL A 32 -5.57 5.49 0.26
CA VAL A 32 -5.22 6.62 1.14
C VAL A 32 -5.06 7.91 0.36
N ASP A 33 -4.40 7.90 -0.79
CA ASP A 33 -4.23 9.10 -1.63
C ASP A 33 -5.59 9.62 -2.13
N GLU A 34 -6.51 8.71 -2.50
CA GLU A 34 -7.88 9.05 -2.92
C GLU A 34 -8.76 9.55 -1.76
N LEU A 35 -8.71 8.89 -0.59
CA LEU A 35 -9.65 9.15 0.49
C LEU A 35 -9.10 10.10 1.56
N GLY A 36 -7.80 10.41 1.54
CA GLY A 36 -7.14 11.26 2.54
C GLY A 36 -7.18 10.70 3.97
N SER A 37 -7.36 9.40 4.15
CA SER A 37 -7.49 8.77 5.47
C SER A 37 -7.21 7.27 5.42
N LEU A 38 -6.29 6.82 6.28
CA LEU A 38 -6.01 5.38 6.44
C LEU A 38 -7.22 4.60 6.98
N ALA A 39 -8.02 5.19 7.86
CA ALA A 39 -9.22 4.53 8.38
C ALA A 39 -10.26 4.31 7.26
N ARG A 40 -10.47 5.30 6.39
CA ARG A 40 -11.39 5.15 5.24
C ARG A 40 -10.85 4.16 4.22
N ALA A 41 -9.55 4.19 3.94
CA ALA A 41 -8.89 3.24 3.05
C ALA A 41 -8.99 1.79 3.57
N ALA A 42 -8.68 1.57 4.85
CA ALA A 42 -8.80 0.26 5.49
C ALA A 42 -10.23 -0.29 5.38
N ARG A 43 -11.23 0.54 5.69
CA ARG A 43 -12.65 0.17 5.57
C ARG A 43 -13.06 -0.16 4.13
N ARG A 44 -12.60 0.63 3.14
CA ARG A 44 -12.86 0.36 1.72
C ARG A 44 -12.31 -0.99 1.29
N LEU A 45 -11.17 -1.39 1.83
CA LEU A 45 -10.50 -2.66 1.52
C LEU A 45 -10.91 -3.81 2.44
N GLY A 46 -11.96 -3.64 3.26
CA GLY A 46 -12.46 -4.70 4.14
C GLY A 46 -11.48 -5.13 5.24
N MET A 47 -10.52 -4.28 5.63
CA MET A 47 -9.55 -4.57 6.68
C MET A 47 -9.68 -3.65 7.89
N SER A 48 -9.23 -4.11 9.05
CA SER A 48 -9.19 -3.27 10.25
C SER A 48 -8.13 -2.18 10.11
N TYR A 49 -8.35 -1.03 10.76
CA TYR A 49 -7.36 0.05 10.83
C TYR A 49 -6.00 -0.45 11.36
N ARG A 50 -6.01 -1.30 12.39
CA ARG A 50 -4.80 -1.88 12.99
C ARG A 50 -4.04 -2.75 11.99
N ALA A 51 -4.75 -3.55 11.18
CA ALA A 51 -4.13 -4.33 10.12
C ALA A 51 -3.48 -3.42 9.08
N ALA A 52 -4.21 -2.43 8.57
CA ALA A 52 -3.70 -1.46 7.60
C ALA A 52 -2.45 -0.73 8.10
N TRP A 53 -2.49 -0.21 9.34
CA TRP A 53 -1.36 0.45 9.98
C TRP A 53 -0.16 -0.49 10.12
N GLY A 54 -0.39 -1.73 10.57
CA GLY A 54 0.67 -2.74 10.71
C GLY A 54 1.36 -3.08 9.38
N LEU A 55 0.58 -3.23 8.30
CA LEU A 55 1.11 -3.48 6.96
C LEU A 55 2.05 -2.37 6.50
N LEU A 56 1.65 -1.11 6.70
CA LEU A 56 2.47 0.06 6.35
C LEU A 56 3.72 0.14 7.22
N LYS A 57 3.63 -0.11 8.53
CA LYS A 57 4.79 -0.08 9.43
C LYS A 57 5.85 -1.12 9.08
N VAL A 58 5.43 -2.30 8.61
CA VAL A 58 6.37 -3.31 8.08
C VAL A 58 7.12 -2.78 6.87
N THR A 59 6.41 -2.15 5.92
CA THR A 59 7.00 -1.56 4.73
C THR A 59 7.94 -0.40 5.09
N GLU A 60 7.50 0.53 5.93
CA GLU A 60 8.28 1.69 6.38
C GLU A 60 9.58 1.26 7.06
N ARG A 61 9.51 0.27 7.96
CA ARG A 61 10.69 -0.25 8.66
C ARG A 61 11.71 -0.87 7.69
N ALA A 62 11.23 -1.61 6.70
CA ALA A 62 12.12 -2.25 5.72
C ALA A 62 12.75 -1.26 4.74
N LEU A 63 12.03 -0.19 4.39
CA LEU A 63 12.51 0.83 3.46
C LEU A 63 13.26 1.98 4.15
N GLY A 64 13.14 2.13 5.47
CA GLY A 64 13.69 3.26 6.21
C GLY A 64 13.02 4.60 5.89
N VAL A 65 11.78 4.58 5.39
CA VAL A 65 11.02 5.79 5.00
C VAL A 65 9.64 5.81 5.63
N THR A 66 9.11 7.00 5.88
CA THR A 66 7.71 7.19 6.27
C THR A 66 6.84 7.24 5.02
N LEU A 67 5.75 6.47 4.99
CA LEU A 67 4.86 6.39 3.82
C LEU A 67 3.69 7.37 3.92
N LEU A 68 3.23 7.69 5.13
CA LEU A 68 2.10 8.59 5.35
C LEU A 68 2.50 9.83 6.15
N ALA A 69 2.22 11.00 5.59
CA ALA A 69 2.18 12.25 6.33
C ALA A 69 0.83 12.34 7.07
N VAL A 70 0.86 12.30 8.39
CA VAL A 70 -0.34 12.39 9.23
C VAL A 70 -0.56 13.85 9.61
N ARG A 71 -1.76 14.37 9.31
CA ARG A 71 -2.21 15.66 9.84
C ARG A 71 -2.94 15.38 11.15
N ILE A 72 -2.35 15.80 12.26
CA ILE A 72 -3.00 15.75 13.57
C ILE A 72 -4.17 16.74 13.51
N GLY A 73 -5.40 16.23 13.65
CA GLY A 73 -6.60 17.04 13.55
C GLY A 73 -7.38 17.05 14.86
N GLY A 74 -7.71 18.25 15.36
CA GLY A 74 -8.74 18.47 16.38
C GLY A 74 -10.14 18.13 15.87
N ARG A 75 -11.20 18.83 16.33
CA ARG A 75 -12.64 18.50 16.17
C ARG A 75 -13.16 18.00 14.79
N ARG A 76 -12.42 18.17 13.68
CA ARG A 76 -12.78 17.70 12.33
C ARG A 76 -12.07 16.40 11.87
N GLY A 77 -11.25 15.80 12.73
CA GLY A 77 -10.56 14.53 12.48
C GLY A 77 -9.19 14.67 11.83
N GLY A 78 -8.29 13.74 12.17
CA GLY A 78 -6.96 13.64 11.55
C GLY A 78 -7.02 13.08 10.13
N GLY A 79 -6.11 13.56 9.27
CA GLY A 79 -5.97 13.13 7.87
C GLY A 79 -4.67 12.37 7.62
N ALA A 80 -4.61 11.61 6.53
CA ALA A 80 -3.38 10.98 6.06
C ALA A 80 -3.20 11.26 4.56
N ALA A 81 -1.99 11.61 4.17
CA ALA A 81 -1.62 11.78 2.76
C ALA A 81 -0.32 11.03 2.48
N LEU A 82 -0.11 10.59 1.24
CA LEU A 82 1.15 9.96 0.85
C LEU A 82 2.31 10.97 0.95
N THR A 83 3.44 10.50 1.49
CA THR A 83 4.72 11.20 1.36
C THR A 83 5.21 11.15 -0.09
N ARG A 84 6.26 11.93 -0.40
CA ARG A 84 6.87 11.89 -1.73
C ARG A 84 7.41 10.50 -2.05
N GLU A 85 8.05 9.88 -1.06
CA GLU A 85 8.67 8.56 -1.11
C GLU A 85 7.60 7.48 -1.35
N ALA A 86 6.45 7.57 -0.68
CA ALA A 86 5.32 6.67 -0.92
C ALA A 86 4.74 6.79 -2.34
N ARG A 87 4.56 8.03 -2.83
CA ARG A 87 4.08 8.24 -4.22
C ARG A 87 5.06 7.66 -5.23
N GLU A 88 6.35 7.80 -4.98
CA GLU A 88 7.37 7.22 -5.85
C GLU A 88 7.36 5.68 -5.82
N LEU A 89 7.22 5.08 -4.64
CA LEU A 89 7.07 3.63 -4.48
C LEU A 89 5.87 3.11 -5.29
N VAL A 90 4.69 3.73 -5.13
CA VAL A 90 3.46 3.40 -5.88
C VAL A 90 3.69 3.49 -7.39
N ARG A 91 4.28 4.59 -7.87
CA ARG A 91 4.55 4.78 -9.31
C ARG A 91 5.52 3.72 -9.87
N ARG A 92 6.63 3.46 -9.18
CA ARG A 92 7.64 2.50 -9.62
C ARG A 92 7.09 1.07 -9.61
N PHE A 93 6.37 0.70 -8.54
CA PHE A 93 5.79 -0.64 -8.44
C PHE A 93 4.72 -0.88 -9.51
N ARG A 94 3.83 0.09 -9.78
CA ARG A 94 2.87 0.00 -10.91
C ARG A 94 3.56 -0.22 -12.24
N ARG A 95 4.66 0.49 -12.51
CA ARG A 95 5.41 0.35 -13.76
C ARG A 95 5.94 -1.07 -13.94
N VAL A 96 6.56 -1.64 -12.89
CA VAL A 96 7.05 -3.02 -12.94
C VAL A 96 5.90 -3.99 -13.14
N LYS A 97 4.79 -3.82 -12.43
CA LYS A 97 3.62 -4.71 -12.56
C LYS A 97 3.01 -4.72 -13.97
N GLN A 98 3.10 -3.61 -14.72
CA GLN A 98 2.60 -3.54 -16.10
C GLN A 98 3.51 -4.25 -17.12
N GLN A 99 4.71 -4.65 -16.72
CA GLN A 99 5.70 -5.31 -17.59
C GLN A 99 5.76 -6.83 -17.40
N VAL A 100 4.94 -7.39 -16.50
CA VAL A 100 4.94 -8.82 -16.09
C VAL A 100 3.52 -9.38 -16.13
#